data_AF-A0A091W5X4-F1
#
_entry.id   AF-A0A091W5X4-F1
#
_cell.length_a   1.000
_cell.length_b   1.000
_cell.length_c   1.000
_cell.angle_alpha   90.00
_cell.angle_beta   90.00
_cell.angle_gamma   90.00
#
_symmetry.space_group_name_H-M   'P 1'
#
loop_
_entity.id
_entity.type
_entity.pdbx_description
1 polymer ?
#
loop_
_entity_poly.entity_id
_entity_poly.type
_entity_poly.pdbx_seq_one_letter_code
_entity_poly.pdbx_strand_id
1 'polypeptide(L)'
;RSSEEHVSHAYHLLTTRLHEGHAEVRFSTFQIVQELFTRSHQFRTLIISNFQEFLELTVGTDHEQPLPPPREVAQKLRKAAIKSVQDWHEKYGEAYKKLALGYHFLKQNKKV
;
A
#
# COMPACT_ATOMS: atom_id res chain seq x y z
N ARG A 1 -16.86 -18.09 5.90
CA ARG A 1 -16.29 -18.40 4.56
C ARG A 1 -16.59 -17.31 3.53
N SER A 2 -17.86 -16.93 3.30
CA SER A 2 -18.22 -15.82 2.38
C SER A 2 -17.52 -14.47 2.65
N SER A 3 -17.27 -14.10 3.93
CA SER A 3 -16.52 -12.88 4.27
C SER A 3 -15.11 -12.84 3.67
N GLU A 4 -14.42 -13.99 3.64
CA GLU A 4 -13.05 -14.06 3.14
C GLU A 4 -12.98 -13.94 1.61
N GLU A 5 -13.98 -14.50 0.93
CA GLU A 5 -14.13 -14.37 -0.52
C GLU A 5 -14.40 -12.91 -0.90
N HIS A 6 -15.28 -12.21 -0.18
CA HIS A 6 -15.53 -10.78 -0.40
C HIS A 6 -14.28 -9.92 -0.15
N VAL A 7 -13.50 -10.23 0.88
CA VAL A 7 -12.22 -9.54 1.17
C VAL A 7 -11.22 -9.75 0.03
N SER A 8 -11.11 -10.97 -0.49
CA SER A 8 -10.25 -11.26 -1.65
C SER A 8 -10.71 -10.51 -2.90
N HIS A 9 -12.03 -10.48 -3.14
CA HIS A 9 -12.58 -9.75 -4.27
C HIS A 9 -12.32 -8.24 -4.16
N ALA A 10 -12.53 -7.67 -2.97
CA ALA A 10 -12.21 -6.29 -2.68
C ALA A 10 -10.72 -5.99 -2.90
N TYR A 11 -9.82 -6.89 -2.49
CA TYR A 11 -8.39 -6.77 -2.78
C TYR A 11 -8.12 -6.67 -4.28
N HIS A 12 -8.66 -7.58 -5.09
CA HIS A 12 -8.44 -7.55 -6.55
C HIS A 12 -9.01 -6.28 -7.20
N LEU A 13 -10.19 -5.83 -6.78
CA LEU A 13 -10.79 -4.58 -7.26
C LEU A 13 -9.91 -3.37 -6.90
N LEU A 14 -9.46 -3.28 -5.65
CA LEU A 14 -8.62 -2.17 -5.19
C LEU A 14 -7.25 -2.17 -5.86
N THR A 15 -6.62 -3.34 -6.05
CA THR A 15 -5.37 -3.44 -6.81
C THR A 15 -5.56 -2.93 -8.24
N THR A 16 -6.65 -3.32 -8.91
CA THR A 16 -6.97 -2.82 -10.26
C THR A 16 -7.07 -1.28 -10.27
N ARG A 17 -7.75 -0.68 -9.27
CA ARG A 17 -7.87 0.78 -9.15
C ARG A 17 -6.51 1.45 -8.84
N LEU A 18 -5.62 0.80 -8.09
CA LEU A 18 -4.27 1.31 -7.83
C LEU A 18 -3.39 1.37 -9.08
N HIS A 19 -3.67 0.58 -10.12
CA HIS A 19 -2.93 0.63 -11.38
C HIS A 19 -3.30 1.84 -12.25
N GLU A 20 -4.43 2.50 -12.01
CA GLU A 20 -4.86 3.61 -12.86
C GLU A 20 -3.85 4.75 -12.88
N GLY A 21 -3.69 5.36 -14.06
CA GLY A 21 -2.75 6.45 -14.31
C GLY A 21 -3.19 7.80 -13.73
N HIS A 22 -3.79 7.81 -12.53
CA HIS A 22 -4.32 9.02 -11.90
C HIS A 22 -4.12 9.01 -10.37
N ALA A 23 -3.45 10.03 -9.83
CA ALA A 23 -3.08 10.05 -8.42
C ALA A 23 -4.27 10.15 -7.46
N GLU A 24 -5.34 10.85 -7.85
CA GLU A 24 -6.56 10.93 -7.03
C GLU A 24 -7.22 9.57 -6.88
N VAL A 25 -7.32 8.81 -7.98
CA VAL A 25 -7.86 7.44 -7.93
C VAL A 25 -6.99 6.58 -7.03
N ARG A 26 -5.67 6.61 -7.21
CA ARG A 26 -4.76 5.83 -6.36
C ARG A 26 -4.85 6.25 -4.90
N PHE A 27 -4.97 7.54 -4.61
CA PHE A 27 -5.07 8.05 -3.25
C PHE A 27 -6.36 7.65 -2.56
N SER A 28 -7.51 7.83 -3.19
CA SER A 28 -8.80 7.39 -2.64
C SER A 28 -8.83 5.87 -2.44
N THR A 29 -8.27 5.11 -3.38
CA THR A 29 -8.14 3.65 -3.27
C THR A 29 -7.24 3.26 -2.10
N PHE A 30 -6.11 3.94 -1.93
CA PHE A 30 -5.18 3.72 -0.82
C PHE A 30 -5.84 3.94 0.55
N GLN A 31 -6.71 4.95 0.70
CA GLN A 31 -7.42 5.18 1.97
C GLN A 31 -8.30 3.98 2.36
N ILE A 32 -8.94 3.33 1.39
CA ILE A 32 -9.73 2.11 1.63
C ILE A 32 -8.81 0.94 2.00
N VAL A 33 -7.70 0.78 1.26
CA VAL A 33 -6.67 -0.23 1.56
C VAL A 33 -6.16 -0.09 3.00
N GLN A 34 -5.93 1.14 3.47
CA GLN A 34 -5.43 1.41 4.81
C GLN A 34 -6.38 0.92 5.92
N GLU A 35 -7.67 1.19 5.75
CA GLU A 35 -8.70 0.76 6.69
C GLU A 35 -8.83 -0.78 6.71
N LEU A 36 -8.90 -1.39 5.52
CA LEU A 36 -9.03 -2.84 5.39
C LEU A 36 -7.79 -3.59 5.89
N PHE A 37 -6.60 -3.08 5.65
CA PHE A 37 -5.35 -3.67 6.16
C PHE A 37 -5.34 -3.73 7.70
N THR A 38 -5.87 -2.70 8.34
CA THR A 38 -5.90 -2.62 9.81
C THR A 38 -6.93 -3.58 10.40
N ARG A 39 -8.07 -3.78 9.71
CA ARG A 39 -9.23 -4.52 10.24
C ARG A 39 -9.35 -5.97 9.80
N SER A 40 -8.70 -6.36 8.71
CA SER A 40 -8.80 -7.70 8.15
C SER A 40 -7.43 -8.35 8.04
N HIS A 41 -7.23 -9.43 8.80
CA HIS A 41 -6.01 -10.23 8.72
C HIS A 41 -5.77 -10.76 7.31
N GLN A 42 -6.80 -11.30 6.66
CA GLN A 42 -6.68 -11.83 5.30
C GLN A 42 -6.30 -10.73 4.30
N PHE A 43 -6.94 -9.56 4.37
CA PHE A 43 -6.61 -8.44 3.48
C PHE A 43 -5.16 -7.99 3.67
N ARG A 44 -4.71 -7.88 4.93
CA ARG A 44 -3.31 -7.62 5.25
C ARG A 44 -2.37 -8.66 4.64
N THR A 45 -2.69 -9.95 4.76
CA THR A 45 -1.89 -11.03 4.16
C THR A 45 -1.79 -10.86 2.63
N LEU A 46 -2.88 -10.51 1.95
CA LEU A 46 -2.89 -10.27 0.51
C LEU A 46 -2.01 -9.08 0.11
N ILE A 47 -2.14 -7.92 0.78
CA ILE A 47 -1.28 -6.75 0.53
C ILE A 47 0.20 -7.08 0.78
N ILE A 48 0.52 -7.76 1.88
CA ILE A 48 1.91 -8.12 2.22
C ILE A 48 2.47 -9.13 1.20
N SER A 49 1.66 -10.06 0.71
CA SER A 49 2.08 -11.04 -0.30
C SER A 49 2.57 -10.34 -1.57
N ASN A 50 1.98 -9.19 -1.93
CA ASN A 50 2.32 -8.39 -3.10
C ASN A 50 2.88 -7.00 -2.74
N PHE A 51 3.65 -6.93 -1.64
CA PHE A 51 4.02 -5.65 -1.05
C PHE A 51 4.90 -4.76 -1.93
N GLN A 52 5.73 -5.34 -2.79
CA GLN A 52 6.60 -4.58 -3.68
C GLN A 52 5.78 -3.75 -4.67
N GLU A 53 4.87 -4.38 -5.41
CA GLU A 53 3.97 -3.69 -6.33
C GLU A 53 3.13 -2.63 -5.60
N PHE A 54 2.65 -2.95 -4.40
CA PHE A 54 1.95 -1.97 -3.57
C PHE A 54 2.79 -0.72 -3.29
N LEU A 55 4.07 -0.87 -2.93
CA LEU A 55 4.98 0.25 -2.70
C LEU A 55 5.30 1.01 -4.00
N GLU A 56 5.43 0.32 -5.13
CA GLU A 56 5.62 0.95 -6.44
C GLU A 56 4.42 1.84 -6.78
N LEU A 57 3.20 1.34 -6.62
CA LEU A 57 1.98 2.06 -6.97
C LEU A 57 1.62 3.20 -6.01
N THR A 58 2.04 3.15 -4.75
CA THR A 58 1.64 4.11 -3.70
C THR A 58 2.76 5.03 -3.22
N VAL A 59 4.01 4.58 -3.26
CA VAL A 59 5.17 5.40 -2.89
C VAL A 59 5.92 5.87 -4.15
N GLY A 60 5.84 5.15 -5.26
CA GLY A 60 6.68 5.35 -6.43
C GLY A 60 8.11 4.94 -6.11
N THR A 61 8.29 3.67 -5.72
CA THR A 61 9.61 3.08 -5.47
C THR A 61 10.36 2.71 -6.73
N ASP A 62 9.64 2.44 -7.82
CA ASP A 62 10.20 2.32 -9.16
C ASP A 62 10.38 3.73 -9.77
N HIS A 63 11.60 4.02 -10.23
CA HIS A 63 11.94 5.30 -10.86
C HIS A 63 11.46 5.36 -12.32
N GLU A 64 11.34 4.22 -12.99
CA GLU A 64 10.81 4.11 -14.35
C GLU A 64 9.29 4.29 -14.38
N GLN A 65 8.63 4.08 -13.24
CA GLN A 65 7.19 4.24 -13.05
C GLN A 65 6.87 5.18 -11.89
N PRO A 66 7.08 6.50 -12.07
CA PRO A 66 6.74 7.48 -11.05
C PRO A 66 5.23 7.49 -10.78
N LEU A 67 4.86 8.02 -9.60
CA LEU A 67 3.45 8.25 -9.28
C LEU A 67 2.81 9.19 -10.32
N PRO A 68 1.58 8.88 -10.78
CA PRO A 68 0.92 9.63 -11.84
C PRO A 68 0.55 11.07 -11.40
N PRO A 69 0.19 11.96 -12.33
CA PRO A 69 -0.37 13.27 -12.00
C PRO A 69 -1.76 13.16 -11.33
N PRO A 70 -2.26 14.22 -10.66
CA PRO A 70 -1.56 15.49 -10.37
C PRO A 70 -0.50 15.36 -9.26
N ARG A 71 0.61 16.10 -9.41
CA ARG A 71 1.80 16.02 -8.55
C ARG A 71 1.49 16.22 -7.07
N GLU A 72 0.62 17.17 -6.73
CA GLU A 72 0.28 17.47 -5.34
C GLU A 72 -0.39 16.27 -4.65
N VAL A 73 -1.29 15.59 -5.35
CA VAL A 73 -1.98 14.41 -4.84
C VAL A 73 -1.03 13.22 -4.78
N ALA A 74 -0.17 13.05 -5.78
CA ALA A 74 0.88 12.03 -5.75
C ALA A 74 1.81 12.18 -4.53
N GLN A 75 2.18 13.42 -4.16
CA GLN A 75 2.96 13.67 -2.95
C GLN A 75 2.17 13.37 -1.67
N LYS A 76 0.87 13.69 -1.62
CA LYS A 76 0.00 13.32 -0.49
C LYS A 76 -0.09 11.80 -0.34
N LEU A 77 -0.35 11.09 -1.43
CA LEU A 77 -0.37 9.62 -1.48
C LEU A 77 0.94 9.04 -0.97
N ARG A 78 2.09 9.48 -1.51
CA ARG A 78 3.41 9.03 -1.06
C ARG A 78 3.58 9.18 0.46
N LYS A 79 3.32 10.37 1.00
CA LYS A 79 3.47 10.65 2.44
C LYS A 79 2.56 9.76 3.29
N ALA A 80 1.30 9.61 2.88
CA ALA A 80 0.33 8.78 3.60
C ALA A 80 0.70 7.29 3.56
N ALA A 81 1.19 6.79 2.41
CA ALA A 81 1.64 5.42 2.23
C ALA A 81 2.86 5.10 3.11
N ILE A 82 3.88 5.96 3.09
CA ILE A 82 5.05 5.85 3.97
C ILE A 82 4.64 5.79 5.44
N LYS A 83 3.80 6.74 5.88
CA LYS A 83 3.35 6.79 7.27
C LYS A 83 2.58 5.51 7.66
N SER A 84 1.73 5.03 6.77
CA SER A 84 0.98 3.79 7.01
C SER A 84 1.89 2.57 7.10
N VAL A 85 2.93 2.48 6.26
CA VAL A 85 3.91 1.37 6.34
C VAL A 85 4.65 1.40 7.68
N GLN A 86 5.03 2.58 8.17
CA GLN A 86 5.62 2.72 9.50
C GLN A 86 4.64 2.22 10.58
N ASP A 87 3.39 2.68 10.57
CA ASP A 87 2.38 2.30 11.57
C ASP A 87 2.06 0.81 11.52
N TRP A 88 2.00 0.23 10.32
CA TRP A 88 1.81 -1.20 10.13
C TRP A 88 3.01 -2.00 10.62
N HIS A 89 4.24 -1.52 10.40
CA HIS A 89 5.44 -2.16 10.91
C HIS A 89 5.49 -2.14 12.43
N GLU A 90 5.18 -1.00 13.06
CA GLU A 90 5.12 -0.90 14.53
C GLU A 90 4.12 -1.89 15.13
N LYS A 91 2.97 -2.11 14.46
CA LYS A 91 1.91 -2.98 14.98
C LYS A 91 2.04 -4.45 14.58
N TYR A 92 2.58 -4.74 13.40
CA TYR A 92 2.54 -6.07 12.79
C TYR A 92 3.91 -6.57 12.30
N GLY A 93 4.97 -5.76 12.34
CA GLY A 93 6.26 -6.05 11.74
C GLY A 93 6.89 -7.36 12.19
N GLU A 94 6.74 -7.71 13.47
CA GLU A 94 7.24 -8.98 14.03
C GLU A 94 6.60 -10.21 13.35
N ALA A 95 5.31 -10.13 13.03
CA ALA A 95 4.56 -11.23 12.42
C ALA A 95 4.77 -11.33 10.90
N TYR A 96 5.22 -10.26 10.23
CA TYR A 96 5.33 -10.22 8.78
C TYR A 96 6.70 -9.71 8.33
N LYS A 97 7.63 -10.65 8.09
CA LYS A 97 8.99 -10.34 7.63
C LYS A 97 9.03 -9.45 6.38
N LYS A 98 8.15 -9.67 5.40
CA LYS A 98 8.10 -8.87 4.17
C LYS A 98 7.67 -7.41 4.42
N LEU A 99 6.80 -7.17 5.42
CA LEU A 99 6.45 -5.83 5.86
C LEU A 99 7.64 -5.14 6.53
N ALA A 100 8.33 -5.83 7.44
CA ALA A 100 9.52 -5.30 8.10
C ALA A 100 10.64 -4.95 7.09
N LEU A 101 10.90 -5.82 6.12
CA LEU A 101 11.85 -5.57 5.04
C LEU A 101 11.46 -4.33 4.22
N GLY A 102 10.20 -4.21 3.82
CA GLY A 102 9.75 -3.03 3.07
C GLY A 102 9.83 -1.74 3.89
N TYR A 103 9.52 -1.76 5.19
CA TYR A 103 9.75 -0.62 6.07
C TYR A 103 11.22 -0.21 6.13
N HIS A 104 12.13 -1.16 6.36
CA HIS A 104 13.57 -0.89 6.41
C HIS A 104 14.11 -0.37 5.08
N PHE A 105 13.63 -0.91 3.96
CA PHE A 105 13.94 -0.40 2.63
C PHE A 105 13.54 1.08 2.48
N LEU A 106 12.32 1.45 2.87
CA LEU A 106 11.89 2.85 2.78
C LEU A 106 12.73 3.78 3.69
N LYS A 107 13.04 3.33 4.90
CA LYS A 107 13.89 4.07 5.85
C LYS A 107 15.30 4.31 5.31
N GLN A 108 15.93 3.29 4.72
CA GLN A 108 17.28 3.39 4.14
C GLN A 108 17.32 4.33 2.94
N ASN A 109 16.27 4.34 2.11
CA ASN A 109 16.16 5.23 0.97
C ASN A 109 15.76 6.67 1.33
N LYS A 110 15.82 7.04 2.62
CA LYS A 110 15.39 8.35 3.16
C LYS A 110 13.96 8.72 2.76
N LYS A 111 13.12 7.71 2.53
CA LYS A 111 11.69 7.90 2.27
C LYS A 111 10.90 7.95 3.57
N VAL A 112 11.50 7.56 4.71
CA VAL A 112 10.95 7.61 6.07
C VAL A 112 12.02 8.08 7.03
#